data_AF-A0AB73H361-F1
#
_entry.id   AF-A0AB73H361-F1
#
_cell.length_a   1.000
_cell.length_b   1.000
_cell.length_c   1.000
_cell.angle_alpha   90.00
_cell.angle_beta   90.00
_cell.angle_gamma   90.00
#
_symmetry.space_group_name_H-M   'P 1'
#
loop_
_entity.id
_entity.type
_entity.pdbx_description
1 polymer ?
#
loop_
_entity_poly.entity_id
_entity_poly.type
_entity_poly.pdbx_seq_one_letter_code
_entity_poly.pdbx_strand_id
1 'polypeptide(L)'
;LGAESALLHVRPLGFTDFIASAGTAQWGQVNNELIDSSNLRDGGLSILVQTLKDHPESKSLDRGIGFLSHSYVSFLETAYFMAFSAMETIVNAVSGDPDGLQIGSSAWRKVQKALRKSLSDCAEGKSISLDTAKHMQEKLPELRRASLASRIDRVVEVYSVKTSDLWTAEGFAAGLKRASEFRHDLFHAAHTSDLDLMSVDLTRIRAFSERLLLAALSWPEDRRWAWRDDKVHRIIQPADPEAAAHD
;
A
#
# COMPACT_ATOMS: atom_id res chain seq x y z
N LEU A 1 45.37 17.71 3.02
CA LEU A 1 44.20 18.38 3.62
C LEU A 1 42.99 17.97 2.79
N GLY A 2 42.48 16.74 2.86
CA GLY A 2 41.89 16.13 4.05
C GLY A 2 40.36 16.22 3.90
N ALA A 3 39.81 15.52 2.91
CA ALA A 3 38.37 15.43 2.67
C ALA A 3 37.80 14.35 3.59
N GLU A 4 37.29 14.75 4.76
CA GLU A 4 36.51 13.86 5.62
C GLU A 4 35.02 14.01 5.30
N SER A 5 34.57 13.07 4.47
CA SER A 5 33.33 12.29 4.60
C SER A 5 32.37 12.72 5.71
N ALA A 6 31.34 13.50 5.36
CA ALA A 6 30.11 13.54 6.12
C ALA A 6 29.14 12.49 5.56
N LEU A 7 29.43 11.22 5.85
CA LEU A 7 28.43 10.15 5.83
C LEU A 7 27.38 10.49 6.90
N LEU A 8 26.33 11.20 6.50
CA LEU A 8 25.08 11.28 7.25
C LEU A 8 24.53 9.85 7.36
N HIS A 9 24.86 9.20 8.48
CA HIS A 9 24.17 8.01 8.93
C HIS A 9 22.70 8.38 9.14
N VAL A 10 21.87 8.14 8.11
CA VAL A 10 20.41 8.11 8.25
C VAL A 10 20.10 6.93 9.17
N ARG A 11 19.87 7.22 10.46
CA ARG A 11 19.29 6.22 11.37
C ARG A 11 17.90 5.85 10.82
N PRO A 12 17.54 4.57 10.78
CA PRO A 12 16.16 4.19 10.49
C PRO A 12 15.25 4.80 11.56
N LEU A 13 14.28 5.62 11.16
CA LEU A 13 13.23 6.13 12.05
C LEU A 13 12.42 4.94 12.57
N GLY A 14 12.36 4.79 13.90
CA GLY A 14 11.59 3.72 14.54
C GLY A 14 10.11 4.07 14.68
N PHE A 15 9.30 3.11 15.11
CA PHE A 15 7.87 3.30 15.39
C PHE A 15 7.59 4.46 16.35
N THR A 16 8.44 4.70 17.35
CA THR A 16 8.32 5.85 18.26
C THR A 16 8.55 7.18 17.56
N ASP A 17 9.49 7.22 16.60
CA ASP A 17 9.78 8.40 15.81
C ASP A 17 8.66 8.68 14.80
N PHE A 18 7.95 7.65 14.31
CA PHE A 18 6.75 7.82 13.49
C PHE A 18 5.62 8.52 14.23
N ILE A 19 5.33 8.07 15.45
CA ILE A 19 4.30 8.68 16.31
C ILE A 19 4.73 10.09 16.75
N ALA A 20 6.01 10.30 17.07
CA ALA A 20 6.53 11.61 17.48
C ALA A 20 6.68 12.61 16.33
N SER A 21 7.08 12.16 15.13
CA SER A 21 7.16 12.97 13.90
C SER A 21 5.80 13.52 13.49
N ALA A 22 4.71 12.84 13.84
CA ALA A 22 3.36 13.35 13.65
C ALA A 22 3.04 14.55 14.59
N GLY A 23 3.83 14.75 15.65
CA GLY A 23 3.60 15.77 16.69
C GLY A 23 4.54 16.99 16.67
N THR A 24 5.64 17.03 15.90
CA THR A 24 6.66 18.10 16.06
C THR A 24 7.15 18.78 14.77
N ALA A 25 6.27 19.02 13.79
CA ALA A 25 6.58 19.92 12.66
C ALA A 25 6.05 21.34 12.94
N GLN A 26 6.80 22.14 13.69
CA GLN A 26 6.47 23.53 13.98
C GLN A 26 7.02 24.47 12.90
N TRP A 27 6.29 24.62 11.80
CA TRP A 27 6.10 25.86 11.03
C TRP A 27 4.80 25.70 10.22
N GLY A 28 3.66 26.13 10.79
CA GLY A 28 2.46 26.47 10.01
C GLY A 28 1.48 25.37 9.59
N GLN A 29 1.42 24.18 10.22
CA GLN A 29 0.26 23.27 10.07
C GLN A 29 -0.08 22.56 11.38
N VAL A 30 -1.09 23.07 12.07
CA VAL A 30 -1.80 22.39 13.16
C VAL A 30 -2.63 21.25 12.52
N ASN A 31 -2.56 20.03 13.07
CA ASN A 31 -3.36 18.84 12.74
C ASN A 31 -2.84 17.89 11.63
N ASN A 32 -1.72 17.19 11.86
CA ASN A 32 -1.29 16.05 11.02
C ASN A 32 -1.05 14.78 11.86
N GLU A 33 -1.80 14.58 12.93
CA GLU A 33 -1.68 13.40 13.78
C GLU A 33 -2.43 12.21 13.15
N LEU A 34 -1.76 11.06 13.02
CA LEU A 34 -2.41 9.79 12.64
C LEU A 34 -3.38 9.34 13.75
N ILE A 35 -2.99 9.54 15.00
CA ILE A 35 -3.78 9.24 16.19
C ILE A 35 -3.79 10.50 17.05
N ASP A 36 -4.98 10.96 17.45
CA ASP A 36 -5.12 12.07 18.39
C ASP A 36 -4.24 11.82 19.63
N SER A 37 -3.34 12.76 19.92
CA SER A 37 -2.38 12.68 21.02
C SER A 37 -3.03 12.44 22.38
N SER A 38 -4.30 12.81 22.58
CA SER A 38 -5.06 12.49 23.79
C SER A 38 -5.32 10.99 23.92
N ASN A 39 -5.56 10.27 22.82
CA ASN A 39 -5.74 8.82 22.81
C ASN A 39 -4.44 8.04 23.03
N LEU A 40 -3.29 8.70 22.91
CA LEU A 40 -1.98 8.10 23.21
C LEU A 40 -1.61 8.19 24.69
N ARG A 41 -2.32 9.03 25.46
CA ARG A 41 -2.15 9.17 26.92
C ARG A 41 -2.72 7.93 27.64
N ASP A 42 -2.49 7.88 28.95
CA ASP A 42 -3.03 6.85 29.85
C ASP A 42 -2.78 5.41 29.38
N GLY A 43 -1.61 5.17 28.78
CA GLY A 43 -1.19 3.85 28.32
C GLY A 43 -1.57 3.51 26.88
N GLY A 44 -2.30 4.36 26.15
CA GLY A 44 -2.68 4.12 24.74
C GLY A 44 -1.49 3.85 23.82
N LEU A 45 -0.42 4.65 23.94
CA LEU A 45 0.83 4.40 23.21
C LEU A 45 1.48 3.06 23.63
N SER A 46 1.49 2.76 24.93
CA SER A 46 2.05 1.51 25.44
C SER A 46 1.30 0.29 24.90
N ILE A 47 -0.03 0.38 24.79
CA ILE A 47 -0.87 -0.68 24.22
C ILE A 47 -0.51 -0.87 22.74
N LEU A 48 -0.42 0.19 21.94
CA LEU A 48 -0.04 0.08 20.53
C LEU A 48 1.34 -0.55 20.34
N VAL A 49 2.33 -0.10 21.12
CA VAL A 49 3.69 -0.64 21.08
C VAL A 49 3.68 -2.12 21.46
N GLN A 50 2.92 -2.50 22.50
CA GLN A 50 2.87 -3.88 22.96
C GLN A 50 2.14 -4.77 21.95
N THR A 51 1.00 -4.34 21.42
CA THR A 51 0.28 -5.06 20.36
C THR A 51 1.14 -5.24 19.11
N LEU A 52 1.92 -4.24 18.71
CA LEU A 52 2.85 -4.36 17.59
C LEU A 52 3.94 -5.39 17.88
N LYS A 53 4.53 -5.39 19.09
CA LYS A 53 5.56 -6.34 19.50
C LYS A 53 5.04 -7.78 19.53
N ASP A 54 3.83 -7.97 20.02
CA ASP A 54 3.20 -9.27 20.19
C ASP A 54 2.55 -9.79 18.89
N HIS A 55 2.40 -8.94 17.87
CA HIS A 55 1.85 -9.34 16.58
C HIS A 55 2.77 -10.39 15.90
N PRO A 56 2.22 -11.50 15.35
CA PRO A 56 3.02 -12.55 14.70
C PRO A 56 3.94 -12.02 13.59
N GLU A 57 3.45 -11.03 12.85
CA GLU A 57 4.16 -10.36 11.75
C GLU A 57 4.81 -9.02 12.14
N SER A 58 5.17 -8.85 13.41
CA SER A 58 5.73 -7.60 13.97
C SER A 58 6.88 -7.01 13.15
N LYS A 59 7.82 -7.84 12.70
CA LYS A 59 8.97 -7.41 11.86
C LYS A 59 8.52 -6.86 10.50
N SER A 60 7.52 -7.49 9.89
CA SER A 60 6.96 -7.07 8.60
C SER A 60 6.22 -5.73 8.77
N LEU A 61 5.43 -5.61 9.84
CA LEU A 61 4.73 -4.36 10.18
C LEU A 61 5.68 -3.22 10.51
N ASP A 62 6.74 -3.46 11.29
CA ASP A 62 7.76 -2.45 11.63
C ASP A 62 8.47 -1.93 10.38
N ARG A 63 8.76 -2.80 9.41
CA ARG A 63 9.26 -2.38 8.10
C ARG A 63 8.25 -1.53 7.32
N GLY A 64 6.97 -1.93 7.34
CA GLY A 64 5.89 -1.17 6.72
C GLY A 64 5.75 0.23 7.32
N ILE A 65 5.81 0.34 8.65
CA ILE A 65 5.89 1.61 9.39
C ILE A 65 7.10 2.41 8.93
N GLY A 66 8.28 1.80 8.84
CA GLY A 66 9.49 2.45 8.34
C GLY A 66 9.27 3.09 6.97
N PHE A 67 8.75 2.34 6.00
CA PHE A 67 8.42 2.89 4.68
C PHE A 67 7.38 4.02 4.75
N LEU A 68 6.34 3.86 5.56
CA LEU A 68 5.28 4.85 5.71
C LEU A 68 5.82 6.17 6.27
N SER A 69 6.66 6.11 7.31
CA SER A 69 7.36 7.26 7.89
C SER A 69 8.21 7.98 6.85
N HIS A 70 9.03 7.24 6.09
CA HIS A 70 9.88 7.82 5.06
C HIS A 70 9.07 8.46 3.95
N SER A 71 7.86 7.96 3.68
CA SER A 71 7.00 8.60 2.70
C SER A 71 6.74 10.06 3.05
N TYR A 72 6.54 10.42 4.33
CA TYR A 72 6.17 11.80 4.73
C TYR A 72 7.26 12.85 4.55
N VAL A 73 8.52 12.43 4.58
CA VAL A 73 9.68 13.33 4.57
C VAL A 73 10.43 13.33 3.24
N SER A 74 10.00 12.51 2.29
CA SER A 74 10.65 12.35 0.98
C SER A 74 10.03 13.26 -0.08
N PHE A 75 10.80 13.54 -1.14
CA PHE A 75 10.28 14.13 -2.38
C PHE A 75 9.19 13.26 -3.01
N LEU A 76 8.30 13.85 -3.80
CA LEU A 76 7.04 13.26 -4.25
C LEU A 76 7.19 11.85 -4.85
N GLU A 77 8.13 11.65 -5.76
CA GLU A 77 8.38 10.36 -6.42
C GLU A 77 8.81 9.28 -5.44
N THR A 78 9.80 9.60 -4.60
CA THR A 78 10.27 8.71 -3.54
C THR A 78 9.18 8.47 -2.50
N ALA A 79 8.41 9.51 -2.16
CA ALA A 79 7.30 9.41 -1.22
C ALA A 79 6.22 8.46 -1.74
N TYR A 80 5.91 8.52 -3.03
CA TYR A 80 4.97 7.64 -3.71
C TYR A 80 5.45 6.19 -3.69
N PHE A 81 6.72 5.97 -4.02
CA PHE A 81 7.35 4.65 -3.90
C PHE A 81 7.24 4.08 -2.48
N MET A 82 7.61 4.89 -1.49
CA MET A 82 7.63 4.49 -0.09
C MET A 82 6.22 4.22 0.44
N ALA A 83 5.22 5.03 0.05
CA ALA A 83 3.83 4.80 0.43
C ALA A 83 3.27 3.49 -0.14
N PHE A 84 3.54 3.19 -1.43
CA PHE A 84 3.17 1.90 -2.00
C PHE A 84 3.92 0.73 -1.35
N SER A 85 5.22 0.89 -1.08
CA SER A 85 6.02 -0.13 -0.40
C SER A 85 5.50 -0.40 1.01
N ALA A 86 5.06 0.64 1.73
CA ALA A 86 4.41 0.51 3.02
C ALA A 86 3.10 -0.25 2.91
N MET A 87 2.21 0.18 2.01
CA MET A 87 0.91 -0.46 1.76
C MET A 87 1.07 -1.95 1.45
N GLU A 88 1.90 -2.29 0.47
CA GLU A 88 2.15 -3.67 0.07
C GLU A 88 2.73 -4.50 1.22
N THR A 89 3.69 -3.94 1.97
CA THR A 89 4.30 -4.62 3.11
C THR A 89 3.27 -4.92 4.20
N ILE A 90 2.42 -3.96 4.54
CA ILE A 90 1.37 -4.11 5.56
C ILE A 90 0.32 -5.11 5.08
N VAL A 91 -0.19 -4.98 3.85
CA VAL A 91 -1.14 -5.93 3.26
C VAL A 91 -0.58 -7.36 3.28
N ASN A 92 0.68 -7.54 2.90
CA ASN A 92 1.33 -8.86 2.93
C ASN A 92 1.44 -9.43 4.34
N ALA A 93 1.73 -8.59 5.34
CA ALA A 93 1.82 -9.00 6.74
C ALA A 93 0.45 -9.43 7.30
N VAL A 94 -0.64 -8.77 6.90
CA VAL A 94 -1.95 -8.93 7.57
C VAL A 94 -2.99 -9.69 6.73
N SER A 95 -2.73 -9.94 5.44
CA SER A 95 -3.59 -10.77 4.60
C SER A 95 -3.67 -12.23 5.05
N GLY A 96 -2.75 -12.64 5.94
CA GLY A 96 -2.54 -14.02 6.35
C GLY A 96 -2.03 -14.89 5.20
N ASP A 97 -1.67 -16.13 5.52
CA ASP A 97 -1.71 -17.22 4.53
C ASP A 97 -2.83 -18.17 4.94
N PRO A 98 -4.08 -17.86 4.60
CA PRO A 98 -5.20 -18.62 5.12
C PRO A 98 -5.50 -19.70 4.10
N ASP A 99 -4.81 -20.85 4.17
CA ASP A 99 -5.19 -22.21 3.70
C ASP A 99 -6.05 -22.37 2.41
N GLY A 100 -6.14 -21.37 1.55
CA GLY A 100 -7.24 -21.26 0.57
C GLY A 100 -6.98 -20.32 -0.60
N LEU A 101 -6.01 -19.39 -0.50
CA LEU A 101 -5.59 -18.56 -1.63
C LEU A 101 -4.31 -19.06 -2.33
N GLN A 102 -3.54 -19.93 -1.67
CA GLN A 102 -2.38 -20.58 -2.29
C GLN A 102 -2.70 -22.02 -2.63
N ILE A 103 -2.67 -22.35 -3.92
CA ILE A 103 -2.74 -23.74 -4.35
C ILE A 103 -1.55 -24.49 -3.74
N GLY A 104 -1.85 -25.56 -2.98
CA GLY A 104 -0.84 -26.41 -2.38
C GLY A 104 0.17 -26.93 -3.42
N SER A 105 1.43 -27.08 -3.04
CA SER A 105 2.54 -27.34 -3.98
C SER A 105 2.31 -28.52 -4.93
N SER A 106 1.63 -29.58 -4.46
CA SER A 106 1.29 -30.76 -5.28
C SER A 106 0.19 -30.47 -6.30
N ALA A 107 -0.88 -29.79 -5.90
CA ALA A 107 -1.97 -29.36 -6.79
C ALA A 107 -1.46 -28.32 -7.81
N TRP A 108 -0.62 -27.38 -7.38
CA TRP A 108 -0.03 -26.37 -8.24
C TRP A 108 0.84 -27.00 -9.34
N ARG A 109 1.64 -28.02 -9.00
CA ARG A 109 2.46 -28.73 -9.99
C ARG A 109 1.61 -29.38 -11.09
N LYS A 110 0.43 -29.90 -10.75
CA LYS A 110 -0.51 -30.48 -11.72
C LYS A 110 -1.06 -29.38 -12.65
N VAL A 111 -1.53 -28.27 -12.09
CA VAL A 111 -2.03 -27.11 -12.85
C VAL A 111 -0.94 -26.54 -13.75
N GLN A 112 0.25 -26.31 -13.22
CA GLN A 112 1.39 -25.78 -13.97
C GLN A 112 1.80 -26.70 -15.13
N LYS A 113 1.78 -28.03 -14.93
CA LYS A 113 2.07 -29.00 -16.00
C LYS A 113 1.03 -28.91 -17.12
N ALA A 114 -0.25 -28.80 -16.77
CA ALA A 114 -1.33 -28.65 -17.74
C ALA A 114 -1.19 -27.34 -18.54
N LEU A 115 -0.97 -26.21 -17.86
CA LEU A 115 -0.79 -24.91 -18.51
C LEU A 115 0.44 -24.88 -19.44
N ARG A 116 1.57 -25.46 -19.01
CA ARG A 116 2.76 -25.58 -19.87
C ARG A 116 2.47 -26.38 -21.13
N LYS A 117 1.79 -27.52 -20.99
CA LYS A 117 1.39 -28.35 -22.12
C LYS A 117 0.48 -27.56 -23.08
N SER A 118 -0.56 -26.91 -22.58
CA SER A 118 -1.46 -26.10 -23.42
C SER A 118 -0.72 -24.99 -24.18
N LEU A 119 0.24 -24.32 -23.55
CA LEU A 119 1.06 -23.30 -24.23
C LEU A 119 1.96 -23.91 -25.33
N SER A 120 2.51 -25.11 -25.09
CA SER A 120 3.28 -25.85 -26.11
C SER A 120 2.38 -26.31 -27.27
N ASP A 121 1.21 -26.86 -26.98
CA ASP A 121 0.24 -27.30 -27.99
C ASP A 121 -0.22 -26.11 -28.86
N CYS A 122 -0.44 -24.92 -28.27
CA CYS A 122 -0.75 -23.69 -29.02
C CYS A 122 0.41 -23.22 -29.92
N ALA A 123 1.66 -23.43 -29.51
CA ALA A 123 2.82 -23.11 -30.33
C ALA A 123 2.99 -24.09 -31.50
N GLU A 124 2.80 -25.38 -31.26
CA GLU A 124 2.79 -26.43 -32.30
C GLU A 124 1.67 -26.20 -33.32
N GLY A 125 0.48 -25.83 -32.83
CA GLY A 125 -0.67 -25.42 -33.64
C GLY A 125 -0.52 -24.05 -34.33
N LYS A 126 0.62 -23.36 -34.15
CA LYS A 126 0.93 -22.04 -34.72
C LYS A 126 -0.06 -20.92 -34.36
N SER A 127 -0.86 -21.09 -33.30
CA SER A 127 -1.72 -20.02 -32.78
C SER A 127 -0.91 -18.91 -32.10
N ILE A 128 0.24 -19.28 -31.52
CA ILE A 128 1.26 -18.37 -30.99
C ILE A 128 2.64 -18.80 -31.45
N SER A 129 3.63 -17.90 -31.37
CA SER A 129 5.02 -18.27 -31.64
C SER A 129 5.62 -19.12 -30.51
N LEU A 130 6.64 -19.91 -30.83
CA LEU A 130 7.39 -20.69 -29.82
C LEU A 130 8.02 -19.78 -28.76
N ASP A 131 8.46 -18.58 -29.15
CA ASP A 131 9.09 -17.61 -28.25
C ASP A 131 8.07 -17.00 -27.28
N THR A 132 6.90 -16.61 -27.80
CA THR A 132 5.76 -16.15 -26.99
C THR A 132 5.35 -17.21 -25.97
N ALA A 133 5.25 -18.48 -26.38
CA ALA A 133 4.92 -19.59 -25.48
C ALA A 133 5.95 -19.73 -24.35
N LYS A 134 7.25 -19.61 -24.64
CA LYS A 134 8.31 -19.65 -23.62
C LYS A 134 8.18 -18.51 -22.62
N HIS A 135 8.03 -17.27 -23.08
CA HIS A 135 7.85 -16.11 -22.21
C HIS A 135 6.62 -16.25 -21.30
N MET A 136 5.50 -16.77 -21.82
CA MET A 136 4.32 -17.04 -21.00
C MET A 136 4.56 -18.15 -19.97
N GLN A 137 5.31 -19.21 -20.33
CA GLN A 137 5.64 -20.30 -19.40
C GLN A 137 6.52 -19.83 -18.22
N GLU A 138 7.41 -18.86 -18.45
CA GLU A 138 8.23 -18.23 -17.40
C GLU A 138 7.38 -17.48 -16.38
N LYS A 139 6.24 -16.93 -16.79
CA LYS A 139 5.31 -16.18 -15.94
C LYS A 139 4.34 -17.04 -15.14
N LEU A 140 4.21 -18.33 -15.46
CA LEU A 140 3.28 -19.24 -14.76
C LEU A 140 3.46 -19.27 -13.22
N PRO A 141 4.67 -19.24 -12.64
CA PRO A 141 4.83 -19.23 -11.17
C PRO A 141 4.14 -18.05 -10.49
N GLU A 142 3.97 -16.92 -11.18
CA GLU A 142 3.29 -15.72 -10.67
C GLU A 142 1.79 -15.99 -10.45
N LEU A 143 1.17 -16.84 -11.28
CA LEU A 143 -0.25 -17.22 -11.18
C LEU A 143 -0.59 -18.04 -9.93
N ARG A 144 0.43 -18.59 -9.24
CA ARG A 144 0.21 -19.31 -7.98
C ARG A 144 -0.18 -18.36 -6.84
N ARG A 145 0.26 -17.10 -6.91
CA ARG A 145 0.08 -16.12 -5.84
C ARG A 145 -1.18 -15.32 -6.11
N ALA A 146 -1.95 -15.04 -5.06
CA ALA A 146 -3.03 -14.07 -5.15
C ALA A 146 -2.47 -12.71 -5.59
N SER A 147 -3.21 -12.01 -6.45
CA SER A 147 -2.84 -10.66 -6.87
C SER A 147 -2.82 -9.71 -5.66
N LEU A 148 -2.09 -8.59 -5.77
CA LEU A 148 -2.14 -7.55 -4.73
C LEU A 148 -3.57 -7.04 -4.54
N ALA A 149 -4.31 -6.80 -5.63
CA ALA A 149 -5.71 -6.38 -5.57
C ALA A 149 -6.58 -7.36 -4.75
N SER A 150 -6.49 -8.68 -5.03
CA SER A 150 -7.27 -9.69 -4.28
C SER A 150 -6.92 -9.71 -2.79
N ARG A 151 -5.66 -9.46 -2.44
CA ARG A 151 -5.21 -9.38 -1.04
C ARG A 151 -5.68 -8.10 -0.37
N ILE A 152 -5.73 -6.98 -1.10
CA ILE A 152 -6.28 -5.72 -0.64
C ILE A 152 -7.78 -5.86 -0.35
N ASP A 153 -8.55 -6.42 -1.29
CA ASP A 153 -9.99 -6.67 -1.11
C ASP A 153 -10.25 -7.51 0.15
N ARG A 154 -9.46 -8.58 0.32
CA ARG A 154 -9.55 -9.44 1.51
C ARG A 154 -9.26 -8.68 2.81
N VAL A 155 -8.20 -7.89 2.89
CA VAL A 155 -7.89 -7.17 4.15
C VAL A 155 -8.89 -6.04 4.42
N VAL A 156 -9.44 -5.43 3.37
CA VAL A 156 -10.53 -4.44 3.51
C VAL A 156 -11.75 -5.10 4.17
N GLU A 157 -12.13 -6.28 3.71
CA GLU A 157 -13.25 -7.06 4.27
C GLU A 157 -12.95 -7.50 5.71
N VAL A 158 -11.82 -8.19 5.93
CA VAL A 158 -11.45 -8.77 7.23
C VAL A 158 -11.30 -7.72 8.33
N TYR A 159 -10.69 -6.57 8.02
CA TYR A 159 -10.44 -5.51 8.99
C TYR A 159 -11.48 -4.39 8.95
N SER A 160 -12.51 -4.52 8.11
CA SER A 160 -13.56 -3.51 7.88
C SER A 160 -12.97 -2.11 7.67
N VAL A 161 -11.96 -2.02 6.79
CA VAL A 161 -11.27 -0.76 6.52
C VAL A 161 -12.19 0.15 5.70
N LYS A 162 -12.53 1.33 6.23
CA LYS A 162 -13.28 2.35 5.47
C LYS A 162 -12.44 2.81 4.26
N THR A 163 -13.00 2.66 3.06
CA THR A 163 -12.36 3.06 1.79
C THR A 163 -13.23 3.96 0.91
N SER A 164 -14.52 4.10 1.24
CA SER A 164 -15.53 4.80 0.43
C SER A 164 -15.26 6.30 0.26
N ASP A 165 -14.44 6.89 1.11
CA ASP A 165 -14.07 8.30 1.11
C ASP A 165 -12.72 8.59 0.43
N LEU A 166 -11.95 7.56 0.07
CA LEU A 166 -10.61 7.75 -0.51
C LEU A 166 -10.70 8.19 -1.98
N TRP A 167 -11.44 7.44 -2.80
CA TRP A 167 -11.72 7.74 -4.20
C TRP A 167 -13.23 7.73 -4.42
N THR A 168 -13.90 8.84 -4.15
CA THR A 168 -15.36 8.96 -4.18
C THR A 168 -15.97 8.91 -5.58
N ALA A 169 -15.33 9.55 -6.57
CA ALA A 169 -15.85 9.66 -7.94
C ALA A 169 -15.81 8.32 -8.69
N GLU A 170 -14.70 7.58 -8.60
CA GLU A 170 -14.48 6.34 -9.36
C GLU A 170 -14.57 5.06 -8.51
N GLY A 171 -14.61 5.20 -7.18
CA GLY A 171 -14.56 4.09 -6.23
C GLY A 171 -13.13 3.63 -5.91
N PHE A 172 -12.96 3.01 -4.74
CA PHE A 172 -11.65 2.60 -4.21
C PHE A 172 -10.86 1.69 -5.16
N ALA A 173 -11.49 0.66 -5.72
CA ALA A 173 -10.81 -0.31 -6.57
C ALA A 173 -10.28 0.30 -7.86
N ALA A 174 -11.08 1.15 -8.52
CA ALA A 174 -10.67 1.83 -9.76
C ALA A 174 -9.57 2.87 -9.49
N GLY A 175 -9.73 3.68 -8.44
CA GLY A 175 -8.75 4.70 -8.07
C GLY A 175 -7.41 4.11 -7.66
N LEU A 176 -7.42 3.02 -6.89
CA LEU A 176 -6.19 2.31 -6.51
C LEU A 176 -5.51 1.66 -7.72
N LYS A 177 -6.28 1.11 -8.66
CA LYS A 177 -5.73 0.57 -9.91
C LYS A 177 -5.00 1.67 -10.70
N ARG A 178 -5.65 2.82 -10.90
CA ARG A 178 -5.05 3.98 -11.58
C ARG A 178 -3.78 4.47 -10.86
N ALA A 179 -3.83 4.61 -9.54
CA ALA A 179 -2.66 4.98 -8.74
C ALA A 179 -1.51 3.97 -8.88
N SER A 180 -1.84 2.67 -9.00
CA SER A 180 -0.83 1.61 -9.23
C SER A 180 -0.23 1.68 -10.63
N GLU A 181 -1.01 2.07 -11.64
CA GLU A 181 -0.54 2.34 -13.00
C GLU A 181 0.43 3.53 -13.01
N PHE A 182 0.13 4.62 -12.28
CA PHE A 182 1.05 5.74 -12.09
C PHE A 182 2.40 5.30 -11.50
N ARG A 183 2.37 4.42 -10.49
CA ARG A 183 3.60 3.83 -9.95
C ARG A 183 4.36 3.07 -11.04
N HIS A 184 3.65 2.26 -11.84
CA HIS A 184 4.30 1.50 -12.91
C HIS A 184 5.01 2.44 -13.91
N ASP A 185 4.33 3.48 -14.38
CA ASP A 185 4.86 4.43 -15.35
C ASP A 185 6.02 5.25 -14.79
N LEU A 186 5.92 5.69 -13.54
CA LEU A 186 6.98 6.43 -12.86
C LEU A 186 8.28 5.62 -12.78
N PHE A 187 8.20 4.32 -12.43
CA PHE A 187 9.41 3.51 -12.18
C PHE A 187 9.90 2.73 -13.40
N HIS A 188 9.03 2.43 -14.35
CA HIS A 188 9.40 1.66 -15.54
C HIS A 188 9.54 2.52 -16.81
N ALA A 189 8.81 3.63 -16.90
CA ALA A 189 8.87 4.54 -18.05
C ALA A 189 9.53 5.89 -17.73
N ALA A 190 9.87 6.17 -16.46
CA ALA A 190 10.38 7.46 -16.00
C ALA A 190 9.51 8.65 -16.45
N HIS A 191 8.19 8.41 -16.53
CA HIS A 191 7.21 9.37 -17.02
C HIS A 191 6.20 9.66 -15.92
N THR A 192 5.94 10.94 -15.66
CA THR A 192 4.83 11.40 -14.82
C THR A 192 3.97 12.37 -15.62
N SER A 193 2.74 11.97 -15.94
CA SER A 193 1.82 12.81 -16.73
C SER A 193 1.11 13.88 -15.89
N ASP A 194 0.95 13.64 -14.58
CA ASP A 194 0.18 14.52 -13.71
C ASP A 194 0.69 14.46 -12.25
N LEU A 195 1.49 15.46 -11.86
CA LEU A 195 2.08 15.56 -10.52
C LEU A 195 1.06 15.92 -9.44
N ASP A 196 0.01 16.66 -9.80
CA ASP A 196 -1.04 17.07 -8.85
C ASP A 196 -1.88 15.85 -8.46
N LEU A 197 -2.29 15.06 -9.45
CA LEU A 197 -3.01 13.80 -9.22
C LEU A 197 -2.18 12.79 -8.44
N MET A 198 -0.87 12.74 -8.68
CA MET A 198 0.06 11.90 -7.92
C MET A 198 0.15 12.32 -6.44
N SER A 199 0.23 13.63 -6.16
CA SER A 199 0.23 14.17 -4.79
C SER A 199 -1.07 13.83 -4.05
N VAL A 200 -2.18 13.88 -4.77
CA VAL A 200 -3.50 13.48 -4.30
C VAL A 200 -3.55 11.98 -3.97
N ASP A 201 -3.14 11.12 -4.91
CA ASP A 201 -3.18 9.66 -4.71
C ASP A 201 -2.21 9.21 -3.61
N LEU A 202 -1.07 9.90 -3.45
CA LEU A 202 -0.14 9.68 -2.34
C LEU A 202 -0.84 9.81 -0.98
N THR A 203 -1.67 10.84 -0.83
CA THR A 203 -2.42 11.06 0.42
C THR A 203 -3.41 9.94 0.68
N ARG A 204 -4.09 9.47 -0.36
CA ARG A 204 -5.07 8.37 -0.28
C ARG A 204 -4.43 7.04 0.07
N ILE A 205 -3.30 6.70 -0.56
CA ILE A 205 -2.53 5.46 -0.30
C ILE A 205 -2.01 5.45 1.14
N ARG A 206 -1.46 6.58 1.60
CA ARG A 206 -1.02 6.74 2.98
C ARG A 206 -2.17 6.55 3.97
N ALA A 207 -3.32 7.20 3.73
CA ALA A 207 -4.50 7.08 4.57
C ALA A 207 -5.02 5.63 4.63
N PHE A 208 -5.05 4.93 3.50
CA PHE A 208 -5.40 3.51 3.46
C PHE A 208 -4.41 2.66 4.29
N SER A 209 -3.11 2.83 4.06
CA SER A 209 -2.05 2.06 4.74
C SER A 209 -2.11 2.22 6.26
N GLU A 210 -2.37 3.44 6.72
CA GLU A 210 -2.55 3.77 8.12
C GLU A 210 -3.80 3.16 8.74
N ARG A 211 -4.95 3.29 8.08
CA ARG A 211 -6.21 2.69 8.55
C ARG A 211 -6.06 1.18 8.69
N LEU A 212 -5.43 0.54 7.71
CA LEU A 212 -5.13 -0.89 7.74
C LEU A 212 -4.17 -1.25 8.88
N LEU A 213 -3.08 -0.51 9.06
CA LEU A 213 -2.13 -0.74 10.15
C LEU A 213 -2.79 -0.63 11.52
N LEU A 214 -3.56 0.43 11.75
CA LEU A 214 -4.27 0.62 13.01
C LEU A 214 -5.32 -0.46 13.25
N ALA A 215 -6.02 -0.89 12.19
CA ALA A 215 -6.96 -1.99 12.28
C ALA A 215 -6.27 -3.31 12.66
N ALA A 216 -5.12 -3.60 12.05
CA ALA A 216 -4.32 -4.79 12.34
C ALA A 216 -3.78 -4.79 13.77
N LEU A 217 -3.48 -3.61 14.33
CA LEU A 217 -3.10 -3.42 15.72
C LEU A 217 -4.32 -3.30 16.67
N SER A 218 -5.52 -3.66 16.22
CA SER A 218 -6.76 -3.65 17.01
C SER A 218 -7.07 -2.28 17.64
N TRP A 219 -6.69 -1.19 16.98
CA TRP A 219 -7.01 0.15 17.45
C TRP A 219 -8.52 0.42 17.32
N PRO A 220 -9.16 1.09 18.31
CA PRO A 220 -10.60 1.30 18.30
C PRO A 220 -11.10 1.99 17.04
N GLU A 221 -12.17 1.44 16.48
CA GLU A 221 -12.73 1.81 15.19
C GLU A 221 -13.19 3.27 15.12
N ASP A 222 -13.91 3.71 16.16
CA ASP A 222 -14.33 5.10 16.40
C ASP A 222 -13.16 6.09 16.41
N ARG A 223 -11.95 5.60 16.68
CA ARG A 223 -10.71 6.39 16.75
C ARG A 223 -9.81 6.24 15.52
N ARG A 224 -10.11 5.31 14.61
CA ARG A 224 -9.34 5.05 13.38
C ARG A 224 -9.64 6.04 12.26
N TRP A 225 -10.82 6.66 12.27
CA TRP A 225 -11.32 7.44 11.12
C TRP A 225 -11.40 8.95 11.35
N ALA A 226 -11.40 9.38 12.62
CA ALA A 226 -11.87 10.71 13.01
C ALA A 226 -10.98 11.89 12.56
N TRP A 227 -9.77 11.66 12.03
CA TRP A 227 -8.77 12.74 11.98
C TRP A 227 -8.08 12.98 10.64
N ARG A 228 -8.15 12.06 9.68
CA ARG A 228 -7.56 12.28 8.34
C ARG A 228 -8.51 12.82 7.29
N ASP A 229 -9.78 12.98 7.66
CA ASP A 229 -10.82 13.40 6.76
C ASP A 229 -10.55 14.80 6.21
N ASP A 230 -9.98 15.75 6.96
CA ASP A 230 -9.71 17.10 6.45
C ASP A 230 -8.79 17.15 5.22
N LYS A 231 -7.73 16.33 5.14
CA LYS A 231 -6.86 16.32 3.95
C LYS A 231 -7.49 15.57 2.78
N VAL A 232 -8.16 14.45 3.05
CA VAL A 232 -8.86 13.67 2.02
C VAL A 232 -10.05 14.46 1.45
N HIS A 233 -10.74 15.24 2.29
CA HIS A 233 -11.89 16.08 1.91
C HIS A 233 -11.48 17.38 1.22
N ARG A 234 -10.29 17.92 1.50
CA ARG A 234 -9.75 19.14 0.86
C ARG A 234 -9.06 18.87 -0.49
N ILE A 235 -8.77 17.61 -0.79
CA ILE A 235 -8.28 17.20 -2.10
C ILE A 235 -9.42 17.38 -3.10
N ILE A 236 -9.21 18.25 -4.10
CA ILE A 236 -10.17 18.48 -5.19
C ILE A 236 -10.48 17.13 -5.82
N GLN A 237 -11.73 16.70 -5.68
CA GLN A 237 -12.23 15.51 -6.34
C GLN A 237 -12.35 15.83 -7.83
N PRO A 238 -11.91 14.94 -8.74
CA PRO A 238 -12.28 15.10 -10.14
C PRO A 238 -13.80 15.22 -10.21
N ALA A 239 -14.30 16.15 -11.02
CA ALA A 239 -15.73 16.38 -11.15
C ALA A 239 -16.44 15.06 -11.49
N ASP A 240 -17.57 14.83 -10.82
CA ASP A 240 -18.43 13.69 -11.09
C ASP A 240 -18.87 13.72 -12.57
N PRO A 241 -18.52 12.72 -13.40
CA PRO A 241 -18.90 12.70 -14.80
C PRO A 241 -20.43 12.62 -14.99
N GLU A 242 -21.19 12.16 -13.99
CA GLU A 242 -22.66 12.17 -14.03
C GLU A 242 -23.25 13.55 -13.72
N ALA A 243 -22.55 14.41 -12.95
CA ALA A 243 -23.01 15.77 -12.69
C ALA A 243 -22.89 16.68 -13.92
N ALA A 244 -21.91 16.43 -14.81
CA ALA A 244 -21.73 17.19 -16.05
C ALA A 244 -22.71 16.80 -17.17
N ALA A 245 -23.48 15.72 -17.00
CA ALA A 245 -24.48 15.27 -17.98
C ALA A 245 -25.88 15.90 -17.76
N HIS A 246 -26.03 16.73 -16.71
CA HIS A 246 -27.30 17.32 -16.31
C HIS A 246 -27.31 18.86 -16.25
N ASP A 247 -26.24 19.51 -16.70
CA ASP A 247 -26.16 20.96 -16.97
C ASP A 247 -26.09 21.25 -18.48
#